data_AF-A0A1I1UCJ4-F1
#
_entry.id   AF-A0A1I1UCJ4-F1
#
_cell.length_a   1.000
_cell.length_b   1.000
_cell.length_c   1.000
_cell.angle_alpha   90.00
_cell.angle_beta   90.00
_cell.angle_gamma   90.00
#
_symmetry.space_group_name_H-M   'P 1'
#
loop_
_entity.id
_entity.type
_entity.pdbx_description
1 polymer ?
#
loop_
_entity_poly.entity_id
_entity_poly.type
_entity_poly.pdbx_seq_one_letter_code
_entity_poly.pdbx_strand_id
1 'polypeptide(L)'
;MNIQKHDIHHEFPEFKEEIRELKMTNAYFSRLFKDYHELDHEVIRIEEGVENTSDEYLETLKVKRLRLKDELYSMLKKHTTPA
;
A
#
# COMPACT_ATOMS: atom_id res chain seq x y z
N MET A 1 19.45 -0.93 -5.62
CA MET A 1 18.15 -1.57 -5.85
C MET A 1 17.08 -0.49 -5.78
N ASN A 2 16.70 0.04 -6.93
CA ASN A 2 15.68 1.08 -7.04
C ASN A 2 14.36 0.36 -7.30
N ILE A 3 13.79 -0.24 -6.25
CA ILE A 3 12.42 -0.74 -6.27
C ILE A 3 11.61 0.47 -6.72
N GLN A 4 11.11 0.45 -7.95
CA GLN A 4 10.26 1.51 -8.45
C GLN A 4 9.07 1.52 -7.51
N LYS A 5 9.09 2.47 -6.58
CA LYS A 5 8.16 2.62 -5.50
C LYS A 5 6.77 2.80 -6.13
N HIS A 6 6.03 1.70 -6.30
CA HIS A 6 4.57 1.71 -6.32
C HIS A 6 4.10 2.06 -4.91
N ASP A 7 4.60 3.19 -4.40
CA ASP A 7 4.18 3.78 -3.16
C ASP A 7 2.86 4.47 -3.47
N ILE A 8 1.95 4.47 -2.49
CA ILE A 8 0.70 5.22 -2.58
C ILE A 8 0.91 6.69 -2.98
N HIS A 9 2.11 7.24 -2.73
CA HIS A 9 2.54 8.57 -3.18
C HIS A 9 2.52 8.77 -4.72
N HIS A 10 2.69 7.69 -5.49
CA HIS A 10 2.70 7.73 -6.96
C HIS A 10 1.29 7.49 -7.54
N GLU A 11 0.47 6.66 -6.88
CA GLU A 11 -0.95 6.50 -7.21
C GLU A 11 -1.77 7.75 -6.85
N PHE A 12 -1.37 8.46 -5.79
CA PHE A 12 -2.07 9.63 -5.25
C PHE A 12 -1.11 10.83 -5.08
N PRO A 13 -0.65 11.44 -6.19
CA PRO A 13 0.25 12.59 -6.12
C PRO A 13 -0.40 13.80 -5.46
N GLU A 14 -1.73 13.95 -5.57
CA GLU A 14 -2.51 15.02 -4.93
C GLU A 14 -2.53 14.91 -3.40
N PHE A 15 -2.48 13.70 -2.85
CA PHE A 15 -2.48 13.46 -1.41
C PHE A 15 -1.07 13.31 -0.83
N LYS A 16 -0.01 13.61 -1.59
CA LYS A 16 1.38 13.34 -1.20
C LYS A 16 1.81 14.02 0.11
N GLU A 17 1.33 15.23 0.36
CA GLU A 17 1.57 15.94 1.62
C GLU A 17 0.83 15.28 2.78
N GLU A 18 -0.46 15.00 2.61
CA GLU A 18 -1.28 14.29 3.60
C GLU A 18 -0.72 12.90 3.95
N ILE A 19 -0.28 12.14 2.95
CA ILE A 19 0.37 10.83 3.14
C ILE A 19 1.62 10.99 4.01
N ARG A 20 2.43 12.03 3.76
CA ARG A 20 3.64 12.30 4.53
C ARG A 20 3.31 12.70 5.97
N GLU A 21 2.32 13.55 6.15
CA GLU A 21 1.84 13.97 7.48
C GLU A 21 1.24 12.80 8.25
N LEU A 22 0.30 12.05 7.66
CA LEU A 22 -0.29 10.85 8.26
C LEU A 22 0.77 9.79 8.57
N LYS A 23 1.78 9.60 7.72
CA LYS A 23 2.86 8.66 8.01
C LYS A 23 3.67 9.05 9.26
N MET A 24 3.86 10.35 9.52
CA MET A 24 4.57 10.84 10.70
C MET A 24 3.68 10.92 11.95
N THR A 25 2.42 11.33 11.77
CA THR A 25 1.48 11.60 12.87
C THR A 25 0.64 10.38 13.25
N ASN A 26 0.45 9.45 12.32
CA ASN A 26 -0.43 8.30 12.47
C ASN A 26 0.33 6.98 12.25
N ALA A 27 0.66 6.31 13.36
CA ALA A 27 1.35 5.02 13.35
C ALA A 27 0.56 3.92 12.61
N TYR A 28 -0.76 4.01 12.57
CA TYR A 28 -1.60 3.06 11.83
C TYR A 28 -1.39 3.19 10.32
N PHE A 29 -1.37 4.43 9.82
CA PHE A 29 -1.09 4.71 8.41
C PHE A 29 0.31 4.21 8.02
N SER A 30 1.32 4.46 8.87
CA SER A 30 2.67 3.94 8.62
C SER A 30 2.72 2.42 8.56
N ARG A 31 1.90 1.71 9.35
CA ARG A 31 1.84 0.25 9.34
C ARG A 31 1.18 -0.28 8.08
N LEU A 32 0.00 0.25 7.71
CA LEU A 32 -0.69 -0.09 6.46
C LEU A 32 0.18 0.13 5.23
N PHE A 33 0.90 1.24 5.22
CA PHE A 33 1.81 1.58 4.13
C PHE A 33 2.93 0.55 3.97
N LYS A 34 3.50 0.11 5.09
CA LYS A 34 4.53 -0.93 5.11
C LYS A 34 3.98 -2.26 4.65
N ASP A 35 2.78 -2.63 5.12
CA ASP A 35 2.07 -3.84 4.72
C ASP A 35 1.83 -3.86 3.20
N TYR A 36 1.36 -2.75 2.62
CA TYR A 36 1.12 -2.62 1.18
C TYR A 36 2.41 -2.81 0.38
N HIS A 37 3.50 -2.17 0.82
CA HIS A 37 4.79 -2.29 0.18
C HIS A 37 5.37 -3.71 0.29
N GLU A 38 5.21 -4.38 1.43
CA GLU A 38 5.61 -5.78 1.59
C GLU A 38 4.80 -6.69 0.66
N LEU A 39 3.50 -6.44 0.53
CA LEU A 39 2.60 -7.16 -0.36
C LEU A 39 2.96 -7.01 -1.84
N ASP A 40 3.22 -5.78 -2.29
CA ASP A 40 3.63 -5.52 -3.68
C ASP A 40 4.96 -6.22 -3.99
N HIS A 41 5.93 -6.13 -3.07
CA HIS A 41 7.20 -6.82 -3.20
C HIS A 41 7.04 -8.35 -3.22
N GLU A 42 6.09 -8.88 -2.46
CA GLU A 42 5.78 -10.31 -2.46
C GLU A 42 5.14 -10.75 -3.77
N VAL A 43 4.16 -10.00 -4.29
CA VAL A 43 3.57 -10.25 -5.62
C VAL A 43 4.65 -10.25 -6.69
N ILE A 44 5.57 -9.28 -6.69
CA ILE A 44 6.68 -9.23 -7.64
C ILE A 44 7.58 -10.47 -7.51
N ARG A 45 7.94 -10.91 -6.30
CA ARG A 45 8.74 -12.13 -6.10
C ARG A 45 8.04 -13.38 -6.62
N ILE A 46 6.72 -13.47 -6.44
CA ILE A 46 5.90 -14.56 -6.96
C ILE A 46 5.87 -14.51 -8.49
N GLU A 47 5.65 -13.33 -9.07
CA GLU A 47 5.64 -13.13 -10.53
C GLU A 47 7.01 -13.38 -11.17
N GLU A 48 8.11 -13.04 -10.49
CA GLU A 48 9.47 -13.38 -10.91
C GLU A 48 9.78 -14.88 -10.77
N GLY A 49 8.84 -15.69 -10.25
CA GLY A 49 8.99 -17.13 -10.09
C GLY A 49 9.98 -17.52 -8.99
N VAL A 50 10.35 -16.57 -8.13
CA VAL A 50 11.21 -16.82 -6.96
C VAL A 50 10.48 -17.69 -5.94
N GLU A 51 9.16 -17.56 -5.86
CA GLU A 51 8.31 -18.29 -4.92
C GLU A 51 7.23 -19.07 -5.69
N ASN A 52 7.23 -20.41 -5.58
CA ASN A 52 6.17 -21.27 -6.14
C ASN A 52 4.95 -21.20 -5.23
N THR A 53 4.18 -20.11 -5.32
CA THR A 53 2.96 -19.96 -4.54
C THR A 53 1.74 -20.42 -5.32
N SER A 54 0.75 -20.96 -4.61
CA SER A 54 -0.53 -21.36 -5.20
C SER A 54 -1.33 -20.15 -5.69
N ASP A 55 -2.17 -20.31 -6.72
CA ASP A 55 -3.10 -19.28 -7.20
C ASP A 55 -3.92 -18.66 -6.05
N GLU A 56 -4.31 -19.47 -5.07
CA GLU A 56 -5.06 -19.06 -3.88
C GLU A 56 -4.28 -18.04 -3.01
N TYR A 57 -2.96 -18.14 -2.98
CA TYR A 57 -2.10 -17.18 -2.29
C TYR A 57 -2.12 -15.84 -3.01
N LEU A 58 -1.95 -15.85 -4.34
CA LEU A 58 -1.98 -14.66 -5.16
C LEU A 58 -3.35 -13.96 -5.10
N GLU A 59 -4.44 -14.71 -5.05
CA GLU A 59 -5.78 -14.16 -4.79
C GLU A 59 -5.87 -13.51 -3.41
N THR A 60 -5.34 -14.16 -2.37
CA THR A 60 -5.28 -13.59 -1.02
C THR A 60 -4.49 -12.27 -1.02
N LEU A 61 -3.37 -12.22 -1.75
CA LEU A 61 -2.56 -11.02 -1.87
C LEU A 61 -3.33 -9.88 -2.57
N LYS A 62 -4.04 -10.18 -3.66
CA LYS A 62 -4.92 -9.21 -4.34
C LYS A 62 -6.00 -8.65 -3.40
N VAL A 63 -6.65 -9.50 -2.61
CA VAL A 63 -7.68 -9.09 -1.65
C VAL A 63 -7.07 -8.19 -0.57
N LYS A 64 -5.92 -8.56 -0.01
CA LYS A 64 -5.23 -7.72 0.98
C LYS A 64 -4.80 -6.39 0.38
N ARG A 65 -4.23 -6.38 -0.83
CA ARG A 65 -3.85 -5.16 -1.55
C ARG A 65 -5.04 -4.21 -1.70
N LEU A 66 -6.21 -4.75 -2.08
CA LEU A 66 -7.43 -3.96 -2.19
C LEU A 66 -7.86 -3.36 -0.85
N ARG A 67 -7.86 -4.16 0.23
CA ARG A 67 -8.21 -3.69 1.58
C ARG A 67 -7.27 -2.60 2.09
N LEU A 68 -5.96 -2.82 1.96
CA LEU A 68 -4.95 -1.84 2.36
C LEU A 68 -5.14 -0.52 1.59
N LYS A 69 -5.41 -0.60 0.29
CA LYS A 69 -5.70 0.58 -0.51
C LYS A 69 -6.96 1.31 -0.03
N ASP A 70 -8.03 0.58 0.24
CA ASP A 70 -9.30 1.16 0.73
C ASP A 70 -9.14 1.84 2.10
N GLU A 71 -8.39 1.22 3.01
CA GLU A 71 -8.08 1.82 4.32
C GLU A 71 -7.20 3.07 4.18
N LEU A 72 -6.13 3.00 3.39
CA LEU A 72 -5.25 4.14 3.14
C LEU A 72 -6.04 5.30 2.51
N TYR A 73 -6.89 5.02 1.51
CA TYR A 73 -7.75 6.02 0.88
C TYR A 73 -8.78 6.60 1.85
N SER A 74 -9.38 5.75 2.71
CA SER A 74 -10.30 6.21 3.76
C SER A 74 -9.62 7.14 4.76
N MET A 75 -8.35 6.90 5.10
CA MET A 75 -7.58 7.78 5.98
C MET A 75 -7.25 9.12 5.31
N LEU A 76 -6.80 9.08 4.06
CA LEU A 76 -6.54 10.30 3.28
C LEU A 76 -7.80 11.14 3.15
N LYS A 77 -8.92 10.52 2.76
CA LYS A 77 -10.20 11.22 2.65
C LYS A 77 -10.67 11.84 3.96
N LYS A 78 -10.45 11.15 5.10
CA LYS A 78 -10.77 11.69 6.43
C LYS A 78 -9.91 12.89 6.82
N HIS A 79 -8.67 12.94 6.35
CA HIS A 79 -7.76 14.04 6.63
C HIS A 79 -8.00 15.24 5.69
N THR A 80 -8.27 14.97 4.41
CA THR A 80 -8.52 15.97 3.36
C THR A 80 -9.88 16.64 3.42
N THR A 81 -10.86 16.01 4.08
CA THR A 81 -12.20 16.57 4.26
C THR A 81 -12.26 17.22 5.64
N PRO A 82 -11.84 18.48 5.82
CA PRO A 82 -12.20 19.21 7.01
C PRO A 82 -13.73 19.41 6.97
N ALA A 83 -14.41 18.85 7.97
CA ALA A 83 -15.81 19.17 8.24
C ALA A 83 -15.99 20.65 8.58
#